data_AF-A0A1G1CRC5-F1
#
_entry.id   AF-A0A1G1CRC5-F1
#
_cell.length_a   1.000
_cell.length_b   1.000
_cell.length_c   1.000
_cell.angle_alpha   90.00
_cell.angle_beta   90.00
_cell.angle_gamma   90.00
#
_symmetry.space_group_name_H-M   'P 1'
#
loop_
_entity.id
_entity.type
_entity.pdbx_description
1 polymer ?
#
loop_
_entity_poly.entity_id
_entity_poly.type
_entity_poly.pdbx_seq_one_letter_code
_entity_poly.pdbx_strand_id
1 'polypeptide(L)'
;MKTIGEFYREEVLPHKPLAKKQLPPQSDNIQIVKDLFGWKLYSGKAYLDCRSEDEARFLKVFLEAGIQEVKVPKEDKILNKIVPKLVELKKDIDEIIEEESEGLLNRRLKEELRHRVWQELTK
;
A
#
# COMPACT_ATOMS: atom_id res chain seq x y z
N MET A 1 6.72 -16.28 6.40
CA MET A 1 6.44 -15.08 5.58
C MET A 1 6.52 -13.87 6.49
N LYS A 2 7.14 -12.78 6.03
CA LYS A 2 7.25 -11.54 6.79
C LYS A 2 5.97 -10.72 6.64
N THR A 3 5.49 -10.02 7.66
CA THR A 3 4.32 -9.14 7.52
C THR A 3 4.68 -7.81 6.86
N ILE A 4 3.69 -7.04 6.37
CA ILE A 4 3.96 -5.68 5.88
C ILE A 4 4.47 -4.78 7.01
N GLY A 5 3.97 -4.92 8.24
CA GLY A 5 4.46 -4.16 9.40
C GLY A 5 5.93 -4.45 9.74
N GLU A 6 6.35 -5.72 9.67
CA GLU A 6 7.75 -6.11 9.81
C GLU A 6 8.61 -5.58 8.66
N PHE A 7 8.12 -5.69 7.41
CA PHE A 7 8.82 -5.15 6.25
C PHE A 7 9.05 -3.65 6.39
N TYR A 8 8.02 -2.93 6.83
CA TYR A 8 8.09 -1.50 7.05
C TYR A 8 9.13 -1.12 8.11
N ARG A 9 9.18 -1.84 9.23
CA ARG A 9 10.14 -1.57 10.31
C ARG A 9 11.59 -1.80 9.93
N GLU A 10 11.87 -2.82 9.13
CA GLU A 10 13.25 -3.22 8.80
C GLU A 10 13.75 -2.61 7.49
N GLU A 11 12.89 -2.48 6.47
CA GLU A 11 13.31 -2.07 5.13
C GLU A 11 12.94 -0.61 4.83
N VAL A 12 12.07 0.05 5.61
CA VAL A 12 11.66 1.43 5.36
C VAL A 12 12.18 2.40 6.43
N LEU A 13 11.85 2.16 7.71
CA LEU A 13 12.18 3.08 8.80
C LEU A 13 13.68 3.40 8.98
N PRO A 14 14.63 2.51 8.67
CA PRO A 14 16.06 2.83 8.78
C PRO A 14 16.55 3.87 7.77
N HIS A 15 15.85 4.05 6.64
CA HIS A 15 16.28 4.91 5.55
C HIS A 15 15.83 6.37 5.74
N LYS A 16 16.59 7.11 6.56
CA LYS A 16 16.40 8.56 6.76
C LYS A 16 17.07 9.37 5.64
N PRO A 17 16.50 10.51 5.23
CA PRO A 17 15.32 11.17 5.80
C PRO A 17 14.00 10.58 5.29
N LEU A 18 13.00 10.53 6.19
CA LEU A 18 11.64 10.11 5.88
C LEU A 18 10.71 11.32 5.76
N ALA A 19 9.78 11.29 4.81
CA ALA A 19 8.68 12.22 4.69
C ALA A 19 7.39 11.58 5.20
N LYS A 20 6.63 12.33 5.99
CA LYS A 20 5.31 11.90 6.47
C LYS A 20 4.26 12.24 5.40
N LYS A 21 3.46 11.26 4.97
CA LYS A 21 2.38 11.43 4.00
C LYS A 21 1.06 11.03 4.64
N GLN A 22 0.07 11.91 4.54
CA GLN A 22 -1.31 11.60 4.86
C GLN A 22 -1.98 11.02 3.61
N LEU A 23 -2.53 9.82 3.76
CA LEU A 23 -3.24 9.13 2.71
C LEU A 23 -4.70 9.57 2.71
N PRO A 24 -5.34 9.68 1.53
CA PRO A 24 -6.78 9.89 1.46
C PRO A 24 -7.53 8.72 2.12
N PRO A 25 -8.81 8.90 2.49
CA PRO A 25 -9.64 7.79 2.95
C PRO A 25 -9.64 6.65 1.91
N GLN A 26 -9.58 5.41 2.40
CA GLN A 26 -9.68 4.23 1.54
C GLN A 26 -11.02 4.22 0.80
N SER A 27 -11.00 3.78 -0.46
CA SER A 27 -12.18 3.56 -1.28
C SER A 27 -11.99 2.32 -2.15
N ASP A 28 -13.07 1.86 -2.75
CA ASP A 28 -13.05 0.68 -3.65
C ASP A 28 -12.32 0.95 -4.98
N ASN A 29 -12.02 2.22 -5.29
CA ASN A 29 -11.37 2.61 -6.53
C ASN A 29 -10.05 3.35 -6.27
N ILE A 30 -8.96 2.57 -6.21
CA ILE A 30 -7.60 3.09 -5.99
C ILE A 30 -6.77 2.95 -7.27
N GLN A 31 -6.31 4.09 -7.80
CA GLN A 31 -5.65 4.14 -9.11
C GLN A 31 -4.39 5.00 -9.08
N ILE A 32 -3.37 4.57 -9.82
CA ILE A 32 -2.17 5.38 -10.07
C ILE A 32 -2.31 5.94 -11.48
N VAL A 33 -2.24 7.26 -11.59
CA VAL A 33 -2.39 7.98 -12.86
C VAL A 33 -1.20 8.90 -13.06
N LYS A 34 -0.62 8.87 -14.27
CA LYS A 34 0.35 9.86 -14.71
C LYS A 34 -0.37 10.93 -15.51
N ASP A 35 -0.34 12.17 -15.03
CA ASP A 35 -0.86 13.32 -15.77
C ASP A 35 0.26 14.31 -16.14
N LEU A 36 -0.11 15.49 -16.63
CA LEU A 36 0.84 16.53 -17.04
C LEU A 36 1.63 17.13 -15.87
N PHE A 37 1.18 16.94 -14.62
CA PHE A 37 1.78 17.49 -13.41
C PHE A 37 2.54 16.44 -12.58
N GLY A 38 2.50 15.17 -12.96
CA GLY A 38 3.28 14.11 -12.34
C GLY A 38 2.48 12.84 -12.08
N TRP A 39 2.87 12.12 -11.03
CA TRP A 39 2.20 10.90 -10.60
C TRP A 39 1.20 11.19 -9.51
N LYS A 40 0.00 10.63 -9.62
CA LYS A 40 -1.08 10.81 -8.65
C LYS A 40 -1.62 9.46 -8.20
N LEU A 41 -1.82 9.33 -6.89
CA LEU A 41 -2.54 8.21 -6.29
C LEU A 41 -3.96 8.67 -5.96
N TYR A 42 -4.95 8.15 -6.68
CA TYR A 42 -6.36 8.40 -6.47
C TYR A 42 -6.96 7.38 -5.51
N SER A 43 -7.87 7.85 -4.65
CA SER A 43 -8.83 7.05 -3.89
C SER A 43 -10.22 7.67 -4.09
N GLY A 44 -11.01 7.08 -5.00
CA GLY A 44 -12.31 7.63 -5.39
C GLY A 44 -12.17 9.01 -6.00
N LYS A 45 -12.62 10.05 -5.29
CA LYS A 45 -12.52 11.46 -5.73
C LYS A 45 -11.31 12.20 -5.15
N ALA A 46 -10.66 11.64 -4.14
CA ALA A 46 -9.49 12.24 -3.51
C ALA A 46 -8.21 11.77 -4.21
N TYR A 47 -7.16 12.57 -4.16
CA TYR A 47 -5.85 12.19 -4.69
C TYR A 47 -4.70 12.73 -3.86
N LEU A 48 -3.53 12.14 -4.05
CA LEU A 48 -2.27 12.57 -3.47
C LEU A 48 -1.18 12.64 -4.56
N ASP A 49 -0.48 13.77 -4.60
CA ASP A 49 0.67 13.94 -5.49
C ASP A 49 1.89 13.12 -5.03
N CYS A 50 2.46 12.41 -5.99
CA CYS A 50 3.62 11.53 -5.85
C CYS A 50 4.75 12.02 -6.75
N ARG A 51 5.97 11.97 -6.23
CA ARG A 51 7.20 12.42 -6.91
C ARG A 51 7.62 11.45 -8.00
N SER A 52 7.31 10.18 -7.83
CA SER A 52 7.67 9.09 -8.72
C SER A 52 6.57 8.04 -8.76
N GLU A 53 6.60 7.18 -9.77
CA GLU A 53 5.70 6.02 -9.85
C GLU A 53 5.91 5.09 -8.66
N ASP A 54 7.18 4.89 -8.25
CA ASP A 54 7.53 4.06 -7.12
C ASP A 54 6.96 4.61 -5.81
N GLU A 55 6.97 5.93 -5.60
CA GLU A 55 6.26 6.53 -4.46
C GLU A 55 4.75 6.25 -4.52
N ALA A 56 4.12 6.37 -5.69
CA ALA A 56 2.70 6.09 -5.84
C ALA A 56 2.36 4.62 -5.57
N ARG A 57 3.18 3.68 -6.08
CA ARG A 57 3.06 2.24 -5.84
C ARG A 57 3.27 1.90 -4.38
N PHE A 58 4.28 2.48 -3.74
CA PHE A 58 4.54 2.33 -2.31
C PHE A 58 3.32 2.72 -1.48
N LEU A 59 2.80 3.93 -1.71
CA LEU A 59 1.67 4.48 -0.98
C LEU A 59 0.36 3.73 -1.24
N LYS A 60 0.18 3.22 -2.47
CA LYS A 60 -0.98 2.41 -2.84
C LYS A 60 -1.14 1.17 -1.95
N VAL A 61 -0.04 0.47 -1.65
CA VAL A 61 -0.07 -0.75 -0.79
C VAL A 61 -0.67 -0.44 0.58
N PHE A 62 -0.24 0.64 1.21
CA PHE A 62 -0.72 1.01 2.54
C PHE A 62 -2.14 1.62 2.51
N LEU A 63 -2.48 2.34 1.43
CA LEU A 63 -3.84 2.85 1.23
C LEU A 63 -4.86 1.72 1.06
N GLU A 64 -4.51 0.67 0.31
CA GLU A 64 -5.33 -0.54 0.16
C GLU A 64 -5.46 -1.32 1.48
N ALA A 65 -4.47 -1.20 2.38
CA ALA A 65 -4.55 -1.74 3.74
C ALA A 65 -5.34 -0.86 4.73
N GLY A 66 -5.83 0.31 4.29
CA GLY A 66 -6.61 1.24 5.13
C GLY A 66 -5.78 2.10 6.07
N ILE A 67 -4.47 2.21 5.84
CA ILE A 67 -3.59 3.08 6.62
C ILE A 67 -3.78 4.52 6.15
N GLN A 68 -3.95 5.45 7.11
CA GLN A 68 -4.18 6.87 6.83
C GLN A 68 -2.88 7.69 6.83
N GLU A 69 -1.80 7.14 7.37
CA GLU A 69 -0.56 7.87 7.57
C GLU A 69 0.66 6.96 7.43
N VAL A 70 1.59 7.34 6.55
CA VAL A 70 2.78 6.53 6.25
C VAL A 70 4.01 7.44 6.13
N LYS A 71 5.13 6.99 6.70
CA LYS A 71 6.45 7.59 6.42
C LYS A 71 7.06 6.94 5.18
N VAL A 72 7.53 7.76 4.27
CA VAL A 72 8.09 7.36 2.97
C VAL A 72 9.55 7.85 2.89
N PRO A 73 10.50 7.02 2.43
CA PRO A 73 11.85 7.48 2.13
C PRO A 73 11.84 8.64 1.13
N LYS A 74 12.64 9.67 1.40
CA LYS A 74 12.74 10.81 0.47
C LYS A 74 13.54 10.46 -0.79
N GLU A 75 14.38 9.44 -0.74
CA GLU A 75 15.23 9.07 -1.87
C GLU A 75 14.57 8.01 -2.76
N ASP A 76 14.39 8.33 -4.05
CA ASP A 76 13.82 7.40 -5.01
C ASP A 76 14.68 6.14 -5.19
N LYS A 77 16.01 6.24 -5.10
CA LYS A 77 16.91 5.06 -5.15
C LYS A 77 16.57 4.00 -4.12
N ILE A 78 16.03 4.43 -2.98
CA ILE A 78 15.62 3.55 -1.88
C ILE A 78 14.24 2.97 -2.21
N LEU A 79 13.29 3.80 -2.66
CA LEU A 79 11.97 3.34 -3.12
C LEU A 79 12.08 2.28 -4.22
N ASN A 80 12.93 2.48 -5.23
CA ASN A 80 13.11 1.53 -6.32
C ASN A 80 13.62 0.15 -5.86
N LYS A 81 14.27 0.07 -4.70
CA LYS A 81 14.73 -1.21 -4.11
C LYS A 81 13.65 -1.88 -3.25
N ILE A 82 12.85 -1.07 -2.55
CA ILE A 82 11.87 -1.54 -1.58
C ILE A 82 10.55 -1.89 -2.26
N VAL A 83 10.09 -1.05 -3.20
CA VAL A 83 8.77 -1.16 -3.84
C VAL A 83 8.56 -2.51 -4.53
N PRO A 84 9.51 -3.06 -5.31
CA PRO A 84 9.33 -4.37 -5.92
C PRO A 84 9.06 -5.46 -4.88
N LYS A 85 9.87 -5.50 -3.81
CA LYS A 85 9.71 -6.46 -2.70
C LYS A 85 8.38 -6.29 -1.97
N LEU A 86 7.95 -5.04 -1.75
CA LEU A 86 6.70 -4.72 -1.07
C LEU A 86 5.49 -5.16 -1.90
N VAL A 87 5.52 -4.93 -3.21
CA VAL A 87 4.45 -5.32 -4.14
C VAL A 87 4.35 -6.85 -4.24
N GLU A 88 5.49 -7.53 -4.30
CA GLU A 88 5.55 -9.00 -4.28
C GLU A 88 4.98 -9.55 -2.96
N LEU A 89 5.44 -9.02 -1.82
CA LEU A 89 4.92 -9.43 -0.51
C LEU A 89 3.41 -9.23 -0.40
N LYS A 90 2.90 -8.09 -0.92
CA LYS A 90 1.47 -7.82 -0.95
C LYS A 90 0.73 -8.86 -1.80
N LYS A 91 1.26 -9.16 -2.99
CA LYS A 91 0.66 -10.12 -3.91
C LYS A 91 0.55 -11.49 -3.25
N ASP A 92 1.62 -11.96 -2.61
CA ASP A 92 1.61 -13.25 -1.91
C ASP A 92 0.56 -13.27 -0.79
N ILE A 93 0.42 -12.18 -0.02
CA ILE A 93 -0.61 -12.05 1.02
C ILE A 93 -2.02 -12.08 0.40
N ASP A 94 -2.23 -11.33 -0.68
CA ASP A 94 -3.52 -11.27 -1.36
C ASP A 94 -3.90 -12.64 -1.96
N GLU A 95 -2.94 -13.40 -2.49
CA GLU A 95 -3.15 -14.78 -2.98
C GLU A 95 -3.57 -15.72 -1.85
N ILE A 96 -2.87 -15.69 -0.71
CA ILE A 96 -3.24 -16.49 0.48
C ILE A 96 -4.65 -16.11 0.96
N ILE A 97 -4.97 -14.81 1.04
CA ILE A 97 -6.31 -14.36 1.44
C ILE A 97 -7.36 -14.85 0.44
N GLU A 98 -7.05 -14.81 -0.85
CA GLU A 98 -7.98 -15.22 -1.90
C GLU A 98 -8.29 -16.71 -1.82
N GLU A 99 -7.26 -17.56 -1.71
CA GLU A 99 -7.35 -19.02 -1.53
C GLU A 99 -8.20 -19.38 -0.31
N GLU A 100 -7.91 -18.77 0.85
CA GLU A 100 -8.64 -19.02 2.09
C GLU A 100 -10.09 -18.47 2.04
N SER A 101 -10.36 -17.51 1.15
CA SER A 101 -11.67 -16.90 0.96
C SER A 101 -12.46 -17.47 -0.22
N GLU A 102 -11.97 -18.50 -0.94
CA GLU A 102 -12.69 -19.11 -2.07
C GLU A 102 -14.03 -19.71 -1.64
N GLY A 103 -14.12 -20.20 -0.39
CA GLY A 103 -15.37 -20.71 0.19
C GLY A 103 -16.41 -19.61 0.53
N LEU A 104 -16.05 -18.33 0.45
CA LEU A 104 -16.93 -17.21 0.81
C LEU A 104 -17.59 -16.62 -0.43
N LEU A 105 -18.85 -17.00 -0.67
CA LEU A 105 -19.66 -16.51 -1.81
C LEU A 105 -20.01 -15.01 -1.75
N ASN A 106 -19.87 -14.37 -0.58
CA ASN A 106 -20.24 -12.96 -0.42
C ASN A 106 -19.03 -12.03 -0.57
N ARG A 107 -19.02 -11.26 -1.67
CA ARG A 107 -17.99 -10.27 -1.99
C ARG A 107 -17.74 -9.26 -0.86
N ARG A 108 -18.80 -8.78 -0.21
CA ARG A 108 -18.69 -7.78 0.86
C ARG A 108 -17.98 -8.35 2.09
N LEU A 109 -18.31 -9.60 2.45
CA LEU A 109 -17.67 -10.29 3.57
C LEU A 109 -16.18 -10.54 3.29
N LYS A 110 -15.85 -10.87 2.04
CA LYS A 110 -14.48 -11.07 1.58
C LYS A 110 -13.65 -9.78 1.63
N GLU A 111 -14.24 -8.65 1.22
CA GLU A 111 -13.63 -7.32 1.34
C GLU A 111 -13.40 -6.91 2.81
N GLU A 112 -14.38 -7.14 3.68
CA GLU A 112 -14.26 -6.84 5.12
C GLU A 112 -13.20 -7.72 5.80
N LEU A 113 -13.11 -9.01 5.46
CA LEU A 113 -12.08 -9.92 5.97
C LEU A 113 -10.70 -9.52 5.48
N ARG A 114 -10.54 -9.25 4.18
CA ARG A 114 -9.29 -8.76 3.60
C ARG A 114 -8.82 -7.50 4.32
N HIS A 115 -9.72 -6.55 4.54
CA HIS A 115 -9.40 -5.33 5.28
C HIS A 115 -8.94 -5.65 6.71
N ARG A 116 -9.64 -6.53 7.43
CA ARG A 116 -9.27 -6.91 8.80
C ARG A 116 -7.91 -7.61 8.86
N VAL A 117 -7.64 -8.54 7.95
CA VAL A 117 -6.34 -9.22 7.85
C VAL A 117 -5.24 -8.20 7.58
N TRP A 118 -5.46 -7.26 6.66
CA TRP A 118 -4.51 -6.18 6.39
C TRP A 118 -4.21 -5.32 7.61
N GLN A 119 -5.21 -4.99 8.42
CA GLN A 119 -5.02 -4.22 9.66
C GLN A 119 -4.17 -4.99 10.69
N GLU A 120 -4.34 -6.30 10.81
CA GLU A 120 -3.50 -7.10 11.71
C GLU A 120 -2.07 -7.26 11.18
N LEU A 121 -1.89 -7.40 9.86
CA LEU A 121 -0.55 -7.54 9.24
C LEU A 121 0.25 -6.23 9.20
N THR A 122 -0.40 -5.09 9.44
CA THR A 122 0.22 -3.77 9.41
C THR A 122 0.43 -3.14 10.80
N LYS A 123 -0.07 -3.77 11.87
CA LYS A 123 0.34 -3.48 13.25
C LYS A 123 1.83 -3.76 13.48
#